data_AF-A0A1B7JPF2-F1
#
_entry.id   AF-A0A1B7JPF2-F1
#
_cell.length_a   1.000
_cell.length_b   1.000
_cell.length_c   1.000
_cell.angle_alpha   90.00
_cell.angle_beta   90.00
_cell.angle_gamma   90.00
#
_symmetry.space_group_name_H-M   'P 1'
#
loop_
_entity.id
_entity.type
_entity.pdbx_description
1 polymer ?
#
loop_
_entity_poly.entity_id
_entity_poly.type
_entity_poly.pdbx_seq_one_letter_code
_entity_poly.pdbx_strand_id
1 'polypeptide(L)'
;MAKQPRSRRLRKKLRLDEFQELGFTVKWNFKEGTPIEEVDRMVDELIAEAIEPNGLAFEASGYMSWEGIVCLQQIGKCTEEHRQIVENWLKSKGMNDVVVSELFDIWWE
;
A
#
# COMPACT_ATOMS: atom_id res chain seq x y z
N MET A 1 -37.54 2.87 -7.57
CA MET A 1 -36.98 2.48 -8.89
C MET A 1 -35.71 1.70 -8.64
N ALA A 2 -35.60 0.46 -9.15
CA ALA A 2 -34.35 -0.29 -9.07
C ALA A 2 -33.29 0.45 -9.89
N LYS A 3 -32.13 0.74 -9.30
CA LYS A 3 -31.01 1.41 -9.97
C LYS A 3 -30.54 0.48 -11.10
N GLN A 4 -30.59 0.95 -12.33
CA GLN A 4 -30.13 0.16 -13.48
C GLN A 4 -28.68 -0.30 -13.22
N PRO A 5 -28.36 -1.58 -13.40
CA PRO A 5 -27.00 -2.06 -13.22
C PRO A 5 -26.08 -1.31 -14.19
N ARG A 6 -24.96 -0.79 -13.67
CA ARG A 6 -23.99 -0.01 -14.46
C ARG A 6 -23.44 -0.90 -15.58
N SER A 7 -23.35 -0.36 -16.81
CA SER A 7 -22.73 -1.08 -17.92
C SER A 7 -21.25 -1.35 -17.64
N ARG A 8 -20.66 -2.38 -18.26
CA ARG A 8 -19.23 -2.72 -18.08
C ARG A 8 -18.31 -1.52 -18.35
N ARG A 9 -18.59 -0.72 -19.38
CA ARG A 9 -17.82 0.51 -19.67
C ARG A 9 -17.91 1.52 -18.52
N LEU A 10 -19.10 1.67 -17.92
CA LEU A 10 -19.30 2.59 -16.80
C LEU A 10 -18.62 2.09 -15.52
N ARG A 11 -18.66 0.77 -15.25
CA ARG A 11 -17.92 0.17 -14.13
C ARG A 11 -16.41 0.35 -14.27
N LYS A 12 -15.86 0.17 -15.48
CA LYS A 12 -14.45 0.47 -15.77
C LYS A 12 -14.11 1.94 -15.53
N LYS A 13 -14.96 2.86 -16.03
CA LYS A 13 -14.74 4.30 -15.88
C LYS A 13 -14.74 4.75 -14.42
N LEU A 14 -15.58 4.11 -13.59
CA LEU A 14 -15.75 4.44 -12.18
C LEU A 14 -14.94 3.55 -11.23
N ARG A 15 -14.14 2.60 -11.73
CA ARG A 15 -13.34 1.66 -10.91
C ARG A 15 -14.17 0.85 -9.91
N LEU A 16 -15.21 0.18 -10.42
CA LEU A 16 -16.17 -0.57 -9.62
C LEU A 16 -16.20 -2.05 -9.98
N ASP A 17 -16.75 -2.86 -9.08
CA ASP A 17 -16.96 -4.30 -9.24
C ASP A 17 -15.67 -5.01 -9.69
N GLU A 18 -15.62 -5.51 -10.94
CA GLU A 18 -14.43 -6.19 -11.48
C GLU A 18 -13.22 -5.26 -11.72
N PHE A 19 -13.41 -3.94 -11.60
CA PHE A 19 -12.36 -2.92 -11.71
C PHE A 19 -12.07 -2.21 -10.39
N GLN A 20 -12.63 -2.71 -9.29
CA GLN A 20 -12.35 -2.18 -7.96
C GLN A 20 -10.92 -2.52 -7.55
N GLU A 21 -10.22 -1.52 -7.02
CA GLU A 21 -8.87 -1.66 -6.51
C GLU A 21 -8.87 -1.42 -5.00
N LEU A 22 -8.53 -2.46 -4.24
CA LEU A 22 -8.36 -2.32 -2.80
C LEU A 22 -6.89 -2.21 -2.47
N GLY A 23 -6.55 -1.20 -1.68
CA GLY A 23 -5.23 -0.96 -1.15
C GLY A 23 -5.29 -0.67 0.33
N PHE A 24 -4.15 -0.30 0.90
CA PHE A 24 -4.03 0.12 2.28
C PHE A 24 -2.94 1.17 2.41
N THR A 25 -2.99 1.95 3.49
CA THR A 25 -1.91 2.87 3.84
C THR A 25 -0.97 2.20 4.82
N VAL A 26 0.30 2.59 4.75
CA VAL A 26 1.33 2.19 5.70
C VAL A 26 2.10 3.42 6.16
N LYS A 27 2.36 3.48 7.46
CA LYS A 27 3.07 4.58 8.11
C LYS A 27 4.10 4.01 9.07
N TRP A 28 5.28 4.60 9.13
CA TRP A 28 6.30 4.23 10.09
C TRP A 28 7.30 5.36 10.30
N ASN A 29 8.09 5.24 11.37
CA ASN A 29 9.13 6.19 11.74
C ASN A 29 10.49 5.51 11.81
N PHE A 30 11.51 6.17 11.26
CA PHE A 30 12.90 5.87 11.53
C PHE A 30 13.30 6.36 12.92
N LYS A 31 14.41 5.84 13.45
CA LYS A 31 14.97 6.35 14.69
C LYS A 31 15.55 7.75 14.45
N GLU A 32 15.44 8.63 15.45
CA GLU A 32 16.07 9.94 15.36
C GLU A 32 17.59 9.82 15.14
N GLY A 33 18.10 10.59 14.18
CA GLY A 33 19.51 10.57 13.80
C GLY A 33 19.90 9.45 12.83
N THR A 34 18.95 8.65 12.31
CA THR A 34 19.25 7.72 11.21
C THR A 34 19.82 8.48 10.00
N PRO A 35 20.98 8.08 9.46
CA PRO A 35 21.55 8.70 8.27
C PRO A 35 20.61 8.56 7.05
N ILE A 36 20.57 9.57 6.19
CA ILE A 36 19.72 9.54 4.99
C ILE A 36 20.02 8.36 4.06
N GLU A 37 21.29 7.97 3.93
CA GLU A 37 21.70 6.81 3.13
C GLU A 37 21.12 5.49 3.67
N GLU A 38 20.87 5.42 4.98
CA GLU A 38 20.21 4.27 5.60
C GLU A 38 18.70 4.30 5.40
N VAL A 39 18.08 5.49 5.41
CA VAL A 39 16.67 5.66 5.03
C VAL A 39 16.44 5.21 3.60
N ASP A 40 17.24 5.74 2.65
CA ASP A 40 17.13 5.42 1.23
C ASP A 40 17.29 3.91 0.99
N ARG A 41 18.35 3.31 1.57
CA ARG A 41 18.58 1.86 1.48
C ARG A 41 17.42 1.04 2.06
N MET A 42 16.87 1.45 3.20
CA MET A 42 15.75 0.74 3.82
C MET A 42 14.49 0.77 2.95
N VAL A 43 14.23 1.87 2.25
CA VAL A 43 13.08 1.99 1.34
C VAL A 43 13.31 1.14 0.09
N ASP A 44 14.54 1.13 -0.45
CA ASP A 44 14.89 0.23 -1.57
C ASP A 44 14.73 -1.25 -1.17
N GLU A 45 15.17 -1.64 0.02
CA GLU A 45 14.98 -2.99 0.55
C GLU A 45 13.50 -3.33 0.77
N LEU A 46 12.69 -2.39 1.27
CA LEU A 46 11.24 -2.59 1.41
C LEU A 46 10.62 -2.93 0.06
N ILE A 47 10.97 -2.17 -0.98
CA ILE A 47 10.45 -2.37 -2.33
C ILE A 47 10.88 -3.74 -2.87
N ALA A 48 12.16 -4.07 -2.76
CA ALA A 48 12.74 -5.30 -3.31
C ALA A 48 12.30 -6.57 -2.57
N GLU A 49 12.07 -6.50 -1.26
CA GLU A 49 11.82 -7.68 -0.42
C GLU A 49 10.33 -7.90 -0.09
N ALA A 50 9.55 -6.82 0.09
CA ALA A 50 8.16 -6.91 0.53
C ALA A 50 7.14 -6.47 -0.52
N ILE A 51 7.45 -5.49 -1.37
CA ILE A 51 6.50 -4.93 -2.33
C ILE A 51 6.51 -5.71 -3.65
N GLU A 52 7.61 -5.67 -4.40
CA GLU A 52 7.67 -6.25 -5.75
C GLU A 52 7.45 -7.77 -5.79
N PRO A 53 8.05 -8.59 -4.89
CA PRO A 53 7.85 -10.04 -4.93
C PRO A 53 6.41 -10.47 -4.71
N ASN A 54 5.60 -9.63 -4.07
CA ASN A 54 4.19 -9.87 -3.78
C ASN A 54 3.26 -9.21 -4.81
N GLY A 55 3.81 -8.70 -5.92
CA GLY A 55 3.04 -8.05 -6.98
C GLY A 55 2.37 -6.75 -6.54
N LEU A 56 2.93 -6.09 -5.53
CA LEU A 56 2.43 -4.84 -4.98
C LEU A 56 3.07 -3.64 -5.67
N ALA A 57 2.33 -2.54 -5.71
CA ALA A 57 2.81 -1.21 -6.05
C ALA A 57 2.80 -0.36 -4.79
N PHE A 58 3.79 0.52 -4.67
CA PHE A 58 3.97 1.37 -3.50
C PHE A 58 4.21 2.80 -3.94
N GLU A 59 3.36 3.71 -3.49
CA GLU A 59 3.52 5.15 -3.65
C GLU A 59 3.68 5.77 -2.27
N ALA A 60 4.77 6.48 -2.02
CA ALA A 60 5.08 6.98 -0.70
C ALA A 60 5.87 8.28 -0.73
N SER A 61 5.81 8.98 0.39
CA SER A 61 6.64 10.15 0.65
C SER A 61 7.03 10.19 2.12
N GLY A 62 8.21 10.74 2.41
CA GLY A 62 8.68 10.82 3.77
C GLY A 62 10.12 11.28 3.87
N TYR A 63 10.57 11.42 5.12
CA TYR A 63 11.98 11.60 5.47
C TYR A 63 12.32 10.71 6.66
N MET A 64 12.09 11.19 7.89
CA MET A 64 12.17 10.36 9.10
C MET A 64 10.83 9.69 9.43
N SER A 65 9.73 10.30 9.01
CA SER A 65 8.38 9.73 9.05
C SER A 65 7.95 9.47 7.63
N TRP A 66 7.57 8.24 7.33
CA TRP A 66 7.12 7.81 6.02
C TRP A 66 5.65 7.44 6.07
N GLU A 67 4.95 7.82 5.00
CA GLU A 67 3.58 7.41 4.73
C GLU A 67 3.45 7.07 3.25
N GLY A 68 2.73 5.99 2.97
CA GLY A 68 2.48 5.58 1.60
C GLY A 68 1.23 4.72 1.47
N ILE A 69 0.82 4.56 0.22
CA ILE A 69 -0.29 3.71 -0.20
C ILE A 69 0.29 2.49 -0.92
N VAL A 70 -0.22 1.32 -0.57
CA VAL A 70 0.11 0.04 -1.20
C VAL A 70 -1.14 -0.51 -1.88
N CYS A 71 -1.00 -0.89 -3.15
CA CYS A 71 -2.02 -1.59 -3.92
C CYS A 71 -1.38 -2.72 -4.75
N LEU A 72 -2.16 -3.44 -5.56
CA LEU A 72 -1.60 -4.38 -6.54
C LEU A 72 -1.03 -3.61 -7.75
N GLN A 73 0.04 -4.12 -8.38
CA GLN A 73 0.54 -3.58 -9.66
C GLN A 73 -0.47 -3.73 -10.80
N GLN A 74 -1.34 -4.74 -10.70
CA GLN A 74 -2.43 -4.99 -11.63
C GLN A 74 -3.75 -4.62 -10.98
N ILE A 75 -4.77 -4.32 -11.79
CA ILE A 75 -6.12 -4.04 -11.28
C ILE A 75 -6.59 -5.23 -10.43
N GLY A 76 -6.86 -4.97 -9.16
CA GLY A 76 -7.35 -5.97 -8.23
C GLY A 76 -7.25 -5.51 -6.78
N LYS A 77 -7.43 -6.46 -5.87
CA LYS A 77 -7.63 -6.17 -4.46
C LYS A 77 -6.48 -6.73 -3.63
N CYS A 78 -5.83 -5.88 -2.84
CA CYS A 78 -4.98 -6.36 -1.78
C CYS A 78 -5.78 -7.22 -0.79
N THR A 79 -5.09 -8.14 -0.14
CA THR A 79 -5.67 -9.01 0.89
C THR A 79 -5.06 -8.71 2.25
N GLU A 80 -5.59 -9.35 3.28
CA GLU A 80 -5.04 -9.24 4.64
C GLU A 80 -3.61 -9.76 4.71
N GLU A 81 -3.28 -10.79 3.94
CA GLU A 81 -1.93 -11.33 3.85
C GLU A 81 -0.93 -10.28 3.33
N HIS A 82 -1.31 -9.48 2.34
CA HIS A 82 -0.44 -8.39 1.84
C HIS A 82 -0.17 -7.35 2.92
N ARG A 83 -1.19 -6.97 3.71
CA ARG A 83 -1.02 -6.06 4.85
C ARG A 83 -0.03 -6.62 5.86
N GLN A 84 -0.21 -7.90 6.20
CA GLN A 84 0.61 -8.56 7.20
C GLN A 84 2.07 -8.74 6.75
N ILE A 85 2.31 -8.99 5.46
CA ILE A 85 3.67 -9.07 4.89
C ILE A 85 4.40 -7.74 5.09
N VAL A 86 3.79 -6.63 4.68
CA VAL A 86 4.41 -5.29 4.79
C VAL A 86 4.61 -4.90 6.26
N GLU A 87 3.60 -5.12 7.09
CA GLU A 87 3.67 -4.81 8.53
C GLU A 87 4.80 -5.60 9.23
N ASN A 88 4.87 -6.91 8.98
CA ASN A 88 5.88 -7.78 9.57
C ASN A 88 7.27 -7.43 9.09
N TRP A 89 7.44 -7.10 7.81
CA TRP A 89 8.73 -6.71 7.27
C TRP A 89 9.25 -5.44 7.98
N LEU A 90 8.42 -4.40 8.09
CA LEU A 90 8.79 -3.15 8.76
C LEU A 90 9.13 -3.37 10.24
N LYS A 91 8.31 -4.16 10.96
CA LYS A 91 8.58 -4.52 12.36
C LYS A 91 9.87 -5.33 12.51
N SER A 92 10.16 -6.23 11.58
CA SER A 92 11.38 -7.06 11.61
C SER A 92 12.66 -6.23 11.40
N LYS A 93 12.56 -5.12 10.66
CA LYS A 93 13.65 -4.15 10.45
C LYS A 93 13.75 -3.09 11.55
N GLY A 94 12.92 -3.20 12.60
CA GLY A 94 12.99 -2.33 13.77
C GLY A 94 12.42 -0.93 13.56
N MET A 95 11.50 -0.76 12.60
CA MET A 95 10.82 0.52 12.39
C MET A 95 9.88 0.84 13.56
N ASN A 96 9.80 2.12 13.93
CA ASN A 96 8.93 2.60 15.02
C ASN A 96 7.54 2.94 14.50
N ASP A 97 6.54 2.89 15.39
CA ASP A 97 5.17 3.33 15.13
C ASP A 97 4.58 2.80 13.80
N VAL A 98 4.85 1.53 13.49
CA VAL A 98 4.33 0.90 12.28
C VAL A 98 2.81 0.79 12.37
N VAL A 99 2.11 1.48 11.46
CA VAL A 99 0.66 1.46 11.34
C VAL A 99 0.27 1.08 9.93
N VAL A 100 -0.56 0.04 9.80
CA VAL A 100 -1.14 -0.39 8.52
C VAL A 100 -2.66 -0.29 8.61
N SER A 101 -3.27 0.56 7.77
CA SER A 101 -4.73 0.75 7.78
C SER A 101 -5.46 -0.50 7.31
N GLU A 102 -6.77 -0.55 7.53
CA GLU A 102 -7.65 -1.52 6.85
C GLU A 102 -7.59 -1.34 5.32
N LEU A 103 -8.12 -2.35 4.61
CA LEU A 103 -8.28 -2.30 3.17
C LEU A 103 -9.38 -1.31 2.78
N PHE A 104 -9.09 -0.41 1.84
CA PHE A 104 -10.04 0.56 1.31
C PHE A 104 -9.96 0.68 -0.21
N ASP A 105 -11.00 1.25 -0.82
CA ASP A 105 -11.06 1.51 -2.26
C ASP A 105 -10.24 2.77 -2.59
N ILE A 106 -9.09 2.57 -3.24
CA ILE A 106 -8.11 3.64 -3.48
C ILE A 106 -8.60 4.77 -4.40
N TRP A 107 -9.77 4.60 -5.02
CA TRP A 107 -10.36 5.60 -5.92
C TRP A 107 -11.43 6.46 -5.25
N TRP A 108 -11.94 6.04 -4.09
CA TRP A 108 -13.16 6.63 -3.51
C TRP A 108 -13.06 6.93 -2.00
N GLU A 109 -12.06 6.40 -1.29
CA GLU A 109 -11.73 6.80 0.08
C GLU A 109 -10.68 7.92 0.15
#